data_AF-A0A7G8EWH8-F1
#
_entry.id   AF-A0A7G8EWH8-F1
#
_cell.length_a   1.000
_cell.length_b   1.000
_cell.length_c   1.000
_cell.angle_alpha   90.00
_cell.angle_beta   90.00
_cell.angle_gamma   90.00
#
_symmetry.space_group_name_H-M   'P 1'
#
loop_
_entity.id
_entity.type
_entity.pdbx_description
1 polymer ?
#
loop_
_entity_poly.entity_id
_entity_poly.type
_entity_poly.pdbx_seq_one_letter_code
_entity_poly.pdbx_strand_id
1 'polypeptide(L)'
;METLIAAAADVCSKPYLHAVLSAEDATPEDYQGRIECRNGEGERMRELDLELEVYRSGVELNLTLAWADQPDRPMLWHGQHPVWMDGESGKRCSAPADGAPLEALARRLRALLA
;
A
#
# COMPACT_ATOMS: atom_id res chain seq x y z
N MET A 1 1.54 -0.08 14.56
CA MET A 1 1.46 0.51 13.21
C MET A 1 0.36 -0.17 12.39
N GLU A 2 0.35 -1.49 12.43
CA GLU A 2 -0.51 -2.46 11.76
C GLU A 2 -2.00 -2.13 11.85
N THR A 3 -2.53 -1.87 13.05
CA THR A 3 -3.94 -1.52 13.23
C THR A 3 -4.32 -0.24 12.50
N LEU A 4 -3.41 0.74 12.45
CA LEU A 4 -3.63 2.00 11.74
C LEU A 4 -3.60 1.80 10.23
N ILE A 5 -2.65 1.00 9.73
CA ILE A 5 -2.57 0.64 8.31
C ILE A 5 -3.82 -0.14 7.88
N ALA A 6 -4.23 -1.16 8.63
CA ALA A 6 -5.43 -1.95 8.37
C ALA A 6 -6.69 -1.07 8.33
N ALA A 7 -6.89 -0.22 9.34
CA ALA A 7 -8.04 0.68 9.39
C ALA A 7 -8.04 1.72 8.25
N ALA A 8 -6.86 2.14 7.77
CA ALA A 8 -6.76 2.99 6.59
C ALA A 8 -7.18 2.23 5.32
N ALA A 9 -6.73 0.99 5.16
CA ALA A 9 -7.12 0.13 4.04
C ALA A 9 -8.62 -0.16 4.01
N ASP A 10 -9.24 -0.48 5.16
CA ASP A 10 -10.69 -0.74 5.27
C ASP A 10 -11.53 0.45 4.79
N VAL A 11 -11.11 1.67 5.12
CA VAL A 11 -11.82 2.89 4.73
C VAL A 11 -11.66 3.18 3.23
N CYS A 12 -10.49 2.89 2.66
CA CYS A 12 -10.15 3.19 1.27
C CYS A 12 -10.62 2.14 0.26
N SER A 13 -10.84 0.90 0.72
CA SER A 13 -11.12 -0.26 -0.15
C SER A 13 -12.40 -0.99 0.26
N LYS A 14 -13.48 -0.27 0.54
CA LYS A 14 -14.79 -0.90 0.83
C LYS A 14 -15.24 -1.79 -0.35
N PRO A 15 -15.85 -2.97 -0.09
CA PRO A 15 -16.31 -3.49 1.21
C PRO A 15 -15.29 -4.39 1.94
N TYR A 16 -14.02 -4.37 1.55
CA TYR A 16 -13.01 -5.28 2.08
C TYR A 16 -12.56 -4.93 3.50
N LEU A 17 -12.08 -5.96 4.20
CA LEU A 17 -11.44 -5.87 5.52
C LEU A 17 -9.99 -6.30 5.42
N HIS A 18 -9.11 -5.73 6.23
CA HIS A 18 -7.67 -5.94 6.10
C HIS A 18 -6.99 -6.36 7.40
N ALA A 19 -5.99 -7.22 7.27
CA ALA A 19 -4.99 -7.48 8.30
C ALA A 19 -3.62 -7.05 7.79
N VAL A 20 -2.66 -6.84 8.69
CA VAL A 20 -1.31 -6.40 8.32
C VAL A 20 -0.29 -7.32 8.97
N LEU A 21 0.63 -7.83 8.16
CA LEU A 21 1.78 -8.63 8.55
C LEU A 21 3.04 -7.80 8.32
N SER A 22 3.68 -7.34 9.39
CA SER A 22 4.96 -6.62 9.28
C SER A 22 6.13 -7.59 9.08
N ALA A 23 7.17 -7.13 8.39
CA ALA A 23 8.46 -7.82 8.37
C ALA A 23 9.07 -7.85 9.79
N GLU A 24 9.91 -8.85 10.08
CA GLU A 24 10.48 -9.05 11.42
C GLU A 24 11.32 -7.87 11.92
N ASP A 25 11.96 -7.15 11.01
CA ASP A 25 12.83 -6.00 11.24
C ASP A 25 12.18 -4.65 10.91
N ALA A 26 10.87 -4.63 10.64
CA ALA A 26 10.15 -3.40 10.32
C ALA A 26 10.20 -2.41 11.49
N THR A 27 10.60 -1.18 11.18
CA THR A 27 10.60 -0.04 12.11
C THR A 27 9.64 1.04 11.64
N PRO A 28 9.28 2.03 12.48
CA PRO A 28 8.45 3.13 12.01
C PRO A 28 9.09 4.03 10.94
N GLU A 29 10.41 4.00 10.84
CA GLU A 29 11.23 4.83 9.95
C GLU A 29 11.56 4.11 8.64
N ASP A 30 11.59 2.78 8.70
CA ASP A 30 11.83 1.86 7.59
C ASP A 30 10.94 0.63 7.81
N TYR A 31 9.75 0.66 7.21
CA TYR A 31 8.69 -0.32 7.39
C TYR A 31 8.49 -1.11 6.11
N GLN A 32 8.44 -2.44 6.24
CA GLN A 32 7.97 -3.33 5.20
C GLN A 32 6.87 -4.23 5.77
N GLY A 33 5.81 -4.48 4.99
CA GLY A 33 4.78 -5.44 5.38
C GLY A 33 3.75 -5.73 4.30
N ARG A 34 2.96 -6.78 4.52
CA ARG A 34 1.85 -7.19 3.66
C ARG A 34 0.53 -6.77 4.26
N ILE A 35 -0.33 -6.15 3.46
CA ILE A 35 -1.73 -5.86 3.76
C ILE A 35 -2.56 -6.99 3.16
N GLU A 36 -3.09 -7.84 4.02
CA GLU A 36 -3.90 -9.00 3.65
C GLU A 36 -5.38 -8.62 3.51
N CYS A 37 -5.97 -8.85 2.34
CA CYS A 37 -7.36 -8.52 2.04
C CYS A 37 -8.35 -9.66 2.35
N ARG A 38 -9.51 -9.32 2.92
CA ARG A 38 -10.64 -10.23 3.15
C ARG A 38 -11.93 -9.62 2.63
N ASN A 39 -12.84 -10.46 2.16
CA ASN A 39 -14.20 -10.02 1.84
C ASN A 39 -15.01 -9.77 3.13
N GLY A 40 -16.25 -9.28 2.97
CA GLY A 40 -17.14 -8.99 4.11
C GLY A 40 -17.55 -10.22 4.94
N GLU A 41 -17.30 -11.43 4.44
CA GLU A 41 -17.53 -12.71 5.12
C GLU A 41 -16.26 -13.23 5.82
N GLY A 42 -15.12 -12.54 5.66
CA GLY A 42 -13.84 -12.88 6.27
C GLY A 42 -12.97 -13.82 5.42
N GLU A 43 -13.38 -14.17 4.21
CA GLU A 43 -12.63 -15.03 3.30
C GLU A 43 -11.42 -14.30 2.70
N ARG A 44 -10.28 -14.99 2.51
CA ARG A 44 -9.05 -14.38 1.97
C ARG A 44 -9.17 -14.11 0.47
N MET A 45 -8.82 -12.89 0.07
CA MET A 45 -8.74 -12.42 -1.31
C MET A 45 -7.27 -12.12 -1.65
N ARG A 46 -6.48 -13.16 -1.93
CA ARG A 46 -5.01 -13.03 -2.10
C ARG A 46 -4.62 -12.14 -3.27
N GLU A 47 -5.43 -12.12 -4.33
CA GLU A 47 -5.26 -11.29 -5.50
C GLU A 47 -5.42 -9.78 -5.21
N LEU A 48 -5.94 -9.43 -4.04
CA LEU A 48 -6.09 -8.05 -3.57
C LEU A 48 -5.08 -7.69 -2.47
N ASP A 49 -4.17 -8.60 -2.12
CA ASP A 49 -3.12 -8.30 -1.15
C ASP A 49 -2.14 -7.28 -1.72
N LEU A 50 -1.69 -6.40 -0.83
CA LEU A 50 -0.73 -5.37 -1.16
C LEU A 50 0.54 -5.55 -0.34
N GLU A 51 1.67 -5.24 -0.96
CA GLU A 51 2.91 -4.95 -0.27
C GLU A 51 2.99 -3.45 0.01
N LEU A 52 3.38 -3.11 1.24
CA LEU A 52 3.59 -1.75 1.70
C LEU A 52 5.04 -1.60 2.14
N GLU A 53 5.72 -0.64 1.54
CA GLU A 53 7.01 -0.14 2.00
C GLU A 53 6.85 1.31 2.41
N VAL A 54 7.41 1.70 3.56
CA VAL A 54 7.48 3.09 4.02
C VAL A 54 8.90 3.38 4.44
N TYR A 55 9.48 4.45 3.92
CA TYR A 55 10.83 4.86 4.26
C TYR A 55 10.90 6.38 4.46
N ARG A 56 11.70 6.82 5.43
CA ARG A 56 11.97 8.25 5.65
C ARG A 56 13.31 8.66 5.07
N SER A 57 13.29 9.70 4.23
CA SER A 57 14.49 10.40 3.77
C SER A 57 14.58 11.74 4.48
N GLY A 58 15.33 11.80 5.58
CA GLY A 58 15.30 12.94 6.49
C GLY A 58 13.93 13.09 7.14
N VAL A 59 13.26 14.22 6.91
CA VAL A 59 11.89 14.47 7.42
C VAL A 59 10.80 14.03 6.44
N GLU A 60 11.16 13.68 5.20
CA GLU A 60 10.21 13.32 4.16
C GLU A 60 9.85 11.83 4.26
N LEU A 61 8.58 11.54 4.52
CA LEU A 61 8.04 10.20 4.40
C LEU A 61 7.81 9.87 2.93
N ASN A 62 8.14 8.65 2.52
CA ASN A 62 7.83 8.10 1.21
C ASN A 62 7.23 6.70 1.41
N LEU A 63 6.38 6.27 0.50
CA LEU A 63 5.84 4.92 0.54
C LEU A 63 5.63 4.35 -0.86
N THR A 64 5.60 3.02 -0.93
CA THR A 64 5.24 2.24 -2.11
C THR A 64 4.09 1.30 -1.77
N LEU A 65 3.11 1.19 -2.67
CA LEU A 65 2.08 0.16 -2.66
C LEU A 65 2.17 -0.66 -3.95
N ALA A 66 2.28 -1.97 -3.84
CA ALA A 66 2.32 -2.90 -4.97
C ALA A 66 1.38 -4.09 -4.71
N TRP A 67 0.90 -4.75 -5.78
CA TRP A 67 0.13 -5.99 -5.63
C TRP A 67 1.06 -7.17 -5.36
N ALA A 68 0.88 -7.85 -4.23
CA ALA A 68 1.86 -8.81 -3.70
C ALA A 68 2.21 -9.95 -4.68
N ASP A 69 1.20 -10.55 -5.30
CA ASP A 69 1.38 -11.71 -6.18
C ASP A 69 1.24 -11.35 -7.68
N GLN A 70 1.37 -10.06 -8.04
CA GLN A 70 1.19 -9.55 -9.41
C GLN A 70 2.28 -8.52 -9.78
N PRO A 71 3.55 -8.93 -9.91
CA PRO A 71 4.69 -8.01 -10.12
C PRO A 71 4.62 -7.22 -11.44
N ASP A 72 3.89 -7.71 -12.45
CA ASP A 72 3.74 -7.02 -13.74
C ASP A 72 2.76 -5.83 -13.65
N ARG A 73 2.00 -5.71 -12.56
CA ARG A 73 1.07 -4.60 -12.38
C ARG A 73 1.81 -3.33 -11.99
N PRO A 74 1.30 -2.15 -12.39
CA PRO A 74 1.87 -0.90 -11.92
C PRO A 74 1.94 -0.84 -10.39
N MET A 75 3.02 -0.30 -9.83
CA MET A 75 3.11 0.03 -8.42
C MET A 75 2.92 1.54 -8.21
N LEU A 76 2.39 1.91 -7.05
CA LEU A 76 2.20 3.30 -6.67
C LEU A 76 3.32 3.73 -5.73
N TRP A 77 4.14 4.68 -6.16
CA TRP A 77 5.06 5.39 -5.27
C TRP A 77 4.45 6.73 -4.85
N HIS A 78 4.63 7.12 -3.58
CA HIS A 78 4.12 8.37 -3.06
C HIS A 78 5.13 9.08 -2.15
N GLY A 79 5.98 9.92 -2.76
CA GLY A 79 6.68 11.03 -2.11
C GLY A 79 5.80 12.28 -2.05
N GLN A 80 6.28 13.46 -2.42
CA GLN A 80 5.44 14.68 -2.42
C GLN A 80 4.15 14.55 -3.25
N HIS A 81 4.21 13.80 -4.36
CA HIS A 81 3.06 13.51 -5.22
C HIS A 81 3.01 12.00 -5.55
N PRO A 82 1.82 11.42 -5.74
CA PRO A 82 1.68 10.04 -6.18
C PRO A 82 2.17 9.89 -7.63
N VAL A 83 2.89 8.80 -7.89
CA VAL A 83 3.41 8.42 -9.21
C VAL A 83 3.19 6.93 -9.40
N TRP A 84 2.47 6.56 -10.47
CA TRP A 84 2.39 5.19 -10.93
C TRP A 84 3.63 4.83 -11.74
N MET A 85 4.22 3.68 -11.43
CA MET A 85 5.36 3.12 -12.11
C MET A 85 5.00 1.73 -12.63
N ASP A 86 5.44 1.43 -13.83
CA ASP A 86 5.38 0.09 -14.40
C ASP A 86 6.15 -0.90 -13.51
N GLY A 87 5.53 -2.03 -13.17
CA GLY A 87 6.06 -2.98 -12.18
C GLY A 87 7.37 -3.64 -12.60
N GLU A 88 7.57 -3.84 -13.90
CA GLU A 88 8.78 -4.46 -14.46
C GLU A 88 9.90 -3.42 -14.70
N SER A 89 9.59 -2.31 -15.38
CA SER A 89 10.60 -1.34 -15.81
C SER A 89 10.88 -0.22 -14.82
N GLY A 90 10.01 -0.03 -13.81
CA GLY A 90 10.08 1.09 -12.87
C GLY A 90 9.81 2.46 -13.50
N LYS A 91 9.43 2.52 -14.79
CA LYS A 91 9.16 3.77 -15.50
C LYS A 91 7.78 4.29 -15.17
N ARG A 92 7.63 5.61 -15.11
CA ARG A 92 6.33 6.23 -14.93
C ARG A 92 5.32 5.74 -15.99
N CYS A 93 4.14 5.36 -15.54
CA CYS A 93 3.04 4.91 -16.39
C CYS A 93 1.73 5.62 -15.99
N SER A 94 0.64 5.27 -16.67
CA SER A 94 -0.72 5.70 -16.31
C SER A 94 -1.28 4.85 -15.18
N ALA A 95 -2.15 5.43 -14.36
CA ALA A 95 -2.85 4.69 -13.31
C ALA A 95 -3.63 3.50 -13.88
N PRO A 96 -3.63 2.32 -13.22
CA PRO A 96 -4.51 1.23 -13.59
C PRO A 96 -5.97 1.60 -13.28
N ALA A 97 -6.92 0.91 -13.92
CA ALA A 97 -8.35 1.20 -13.80
C ALA A 97 -8.88 1.13 -12.35
N ASP A 98 -8.27 0.27 -11.53
CA ASP A 98 -8.56 0.06 -10.12
C ASP A 98 -7.50 0.72 -9.20
N GLY A 99 -6.79 1.73 -9.69
CA GLY A 99 -5.76 2.44 -8.92
C GLY A 99 -6.29 3.42 -7.87
N ALA A 100 -7.54 3.90 -8.01
CA ALA A 100 -8.08 4.96 -7.15
C ALA A 100 -8.10 4.60 -5.64
N PRO A 101 -8.46 3.37 -5.21
CA PRO A 101 -8.32 2.96 -3.81
C PRO A 101 -6.88 3.01 -3.29
N LEU A 102 -5.89 2.63 -4.10
CA LEU A 102 -4.47 2.67 -3.71
C LEU A 102 -3.97 4.11 -3.57
N GLU A 103 -4.37 5.03 -4.45
CA GLU A 103 -4.07 6.46 -4.28
C GLU A 103 -4.71 7.03 -3.00
N ALA A 104 -5.95 6.65 -2.72
CA ALA A 104 -6.63 7.05 -1.50
C ALA A 104 -5.92 6.51 -0.25
N LEU A 105 -5.51 5.25 -0.27
CA LEU A 105 -4.77 4.59 0.81
C LEU A 105 -3.41 5.26 1.01
N ALA A 106 -2.62 5.43 -0.04
CA ALA A 106 -1.31 6.08 0.01
C ALA A 106 -1.39 7.49 0.63
N ARG A 107 -2.34 8.30 0.17
CA ARG A 107 -2.56 9.64 0.71
C ARG A 107 -2.96 9.60 2.19
N ARG A 108 -3.81 8.65 2.58
CA ARG A 108 -4.27 8.49 3.98
C ARG A 108 -3.13 8.03 4.88
N LEU A 109 -2.33 7.05 4.45
CA LEU A 109 -1.16 6.57 5.18
C LEU A 109 -0.15 7.70 5.38
N ARG A 110 0.17 8.48 4.33
CA ARG A 110 1.02 9.67 4.47
C ARG A 110 0.49 10.63 5.52
N ALA A 111 -0.80 10.95 5.51
CA ALA A 111 -1.38 11.89 6.47
C ALA A 111 -1.37 11.38 7.92
N LEU A 112 -1.45 10.06 8.12
CA LEU A 112 -1.46 9.44 9.44
C LEU A 112 -0.07 9.14 9.98
N LEU A 113 0.90 8.94 9.10
CA LEU A 113 2.27 8.56 9.46
C LEU A 113 3.25 9.73 9.41
N ALA A 114 2.94 10.83 8.71
CA ALA A 114 3.84 11.98 8.57
C ALA A 114 4.28 12.56 9.92
#